data_AF-A0A7W1YK89-F1
#
_entry.id   AF-A0A7W1YK89-F1
#
_cell.length_a   1.000
_cell.length_b   1.000
_cell.length_c   1.000
_cell.angle_alpha   90.00
_cell.angle_beta   90.00
_cell.angle_gamma   90.00
#
_symmetry.space_group_name_H-M   'P 1'
#
loop_
_entity.id
_entity.type
_entity.pdbx_description
1 polymer ?
#
loop_
_entity_poly.entity_id
_entity_poly.type
_entity_poly.pdbx_seq_one_letter_code
_entity_poly.pdbx_strand_id
1 'polypeptide(L)'
;MPLVPIRALAALTAALAGMLVLGGTPLDAAERDTAPDTWVATDALGRSLPDATAVGGPRERAVLMFYFLWLGAHNAVGEGPFDATRILAGAPDAMTTDGSPPWGPPNTYHHWGEPLFGYYSSDDPWVLRKHAQMLADAGVDAVVFDVTNGPTYPGAAKALIETFAAVRAQGGKTPQICFLCPFGGPPVVPVVEQLLTDIYEPRLHPELWYAWRGKPLLLVDPSHLPFPPERMQALRERFTFRATQPDYFRGPTKPDQWGWLETHPQHPFRDAAGVTEEVTVGVAQNAVAGRLGAMSQPGSQGRSFHDGTVDSRPQAEPLGLNFAEQWQRARELDPQAVFITGWNEWIASRLPEFNGFRATNVFVDEYDLEHSRDLEPMRGGHGDAYYYQLVAEVRRFKGVRPAPVAGPPHAIDIAAGPAAWVDVQPEFRDDLGDVAHRDHAGYNHVQRYADDTGRNDLIACKVAYDRTRVWFQVRTAAPISAALDHDWMTLLIDADRDHATGWEGYDYAINRVNHAGKTAIVERCRGPGWVWQAIGEAPLSVLGDHLVVGVPRALLGLQEGEVAPALDFKWCDHATGSGEIMDFLTHGDVAPNGRFNYRFGPGR
;
A
#
# COMPACT_ATOMS: atom_id res chain seq x y z
N MET A 1 -16.16 -84.19 -33.80
CA MET A 1 -17.02 -84.63 -32.68
C MET A 1 -16.47 -84.03 -31.40
N PRO A 2 -17.08 -82.93 -30.90
CA PRO A 2 -16.70 -82.28 -29.65
C PRO A 2 -17.63 -82.69 -28.50
N LEU A 3 -17.17 -82.56 -27.25
CA LEU A 3 -18.03 -82.53 -26.07
C LEU A 3 -17.70 -81.28 -25.22
N VAL A 4 -18.77 -80.50 -25.06
CA VAL A 4 -19.10 -79.25 -24.34
C VAL A 4 -19.17 -79.53 -22.81
N PRO A 5 -19.11 -78.59 -21.81
CA PRO A 5 -19.86 -77.31 -21.64
C PRO A 5 -19.05 -76.09 -21.09
N ILE A 6 -19.43 -74.78 -21.10
CA ILE A 6 -20.64 -73.89 -21.08
C ILE A 6 -20.60 -72.98 -19.81
N ARG A 7 -20.75 -71.65 -20.05
CA ARG A 7 -21.10 -70.50 -19.15
C ARG A 7 -19.98 -70.00 -18.21
N ALA A 8 -19.74 -68.70 -18.01
CA ALA A 8 -20.60 -67.52 -18.14
C ALA A 8 -19.83 -66.23 -18.53
N LEU A 9 -20.62 -65.28 -19.03
CA LEU A 9 -20.33 -63.92 -19.49
C LEU A 9 -20.17 -62.96 -18.28
N ALA A 10 -19.17 -62.07 -18.28
CA ALA A 10 -19.26 -60.75 -17.63
C ALA A 10 -18.18 -59.80 -18.19
N ALA A 11 -18.64 -58.65 -18.66
CA ALA A 11 -17.86 -57.55 -19.22
C ALA A 11 -17.14 -56.74 -18.12
N LEU A 12 -15.98 -56.14 -18.44
CA LEU A 12 -15.80 -54.70 -18.26
C LEU A 12 -14.57 -54.19 -19.04
N THR A 13 -14.83 -53.08 -19.72
CA THR A 13 -13.96 -52.16 -20.45
C THR A 13 -12.67 -51.76 -19.73
N ALA A 14 -11.54 -51.83 -20.44
CA ALA A 14 -10.34 -51.04 -20.14
C ALA A 14 -10.06 -50.12 -21.34
N ALA A 15 -10.62 -48.92 -21.29
CA ALA A 15 -10.18 -47.81 -22.13
C ALA A 15 -8.95 -47.19 -21.45
N LEU A 16 -7.77 -47.34 -22.06
CA LEU A 16 -6.61 -46.53 -21.71
C LEU A 16 -6.85 -45.10 -22.22
N ALA A 17 -7.29 -44.22 -21.33
CA ALA A 17 -7.17 -42.78 -21.52
C ALA A 17 -5.75 -42.38 -21.10
N GLY A 18 -4.90 -42.07 -22.07
CA GLY A 18 -3.64 -41.37 -21.82
C GLY A 18 -3.94 -39.94 -21.41
N MET A 19 -4.00 -39.68 -20.11
CA MET A 19 -3.87 -38.33 -19.59
C MET A 19 -2.43 -37.88 -19.80
N LEU A 20 -2.19 -37.05 -20.81
CA LEU A 20 -1.05 -36.14 -20.80
C LEU A 20 -1.30 -35.16 -19.63
N VAL A 21 -0.70 -35.45 -18.49
CA VAL A 21 -0.47 -34.42 -17.46
C VAL A 21 0.61 -33.52 -18.05
N LEU A 22 0.18 -32.42 -18.68
CA LEU A 22 1.04 -31.26 -18.88
C LEU A 22 1.33 -30.70 -17.49
N GLY A 23 2.34 -31.28 -16.82
CA GLY A 23 3.02 -30.65 -15.71
C GLY A 23 3.79 -29.45 -16.24
N GLY A 24 3.08 -28.35 -16.51
CA GLY A 24 3.71 -27.05 -16.56
C GLY A 24 4.15 -26.75 -15.12
N THR A 25 5.44 -26.69 -14.88
CA THR A 25 5.94 -25.79 -13.83
C THR A 25 5.28 -24.44 -14.08
N PRO A 26 4.68 -23.77 -13.08
CA PRO A 26 4.35 -22.37 -13.26
C PRO A 26 5.66 -21.70 -13.69
N LEU A 27 5.68 -21.23 -14.93
CA LEU A 27 6.68 -20.25 -15.32
C LEU A 27 6.37 -19.08 -14.38
N ASP A 28 7.24 -18.85 -13.40
CA ASP A 28 7.19 -17.60 -12.64
C ASP A 28 7.12 -16.49 -13.68
N ALA A 29 5.98 -15.78 -13.71
CA ALA A 29 5.84 -14.63 -14.58
C ALA A 29 6.99 -13.69 -14.22
N ALA A 30 7.77 -13.27 -15.22
CA ALA A 30 8.87 -12.34 -14.96
C ALA A 30 8.31 -11.11 -14.25
N GLU A 31 8.93 -10.73 -13.13
CA GLU A 31 8.51 -9.58 -12.33
C GLU A 31 8.32 -8.36 -13.24
N ARG A 32 7.12 -7.79 -13.18
CA ARG A 32 6.75 -6.60 -13.93
C ARG A 32 7.17 -5.37 -13.15
N ASP A 33 8.08 -4.61 -13.72
CA ASP A 33 8.45 -3.32 -13.16
C ASP A 33 7.53 -2.21 -13.69
N THR A 34 6.69 -1.67 -12.81
CA THR A 34 5.75 -0.55 -13.03
C THR A 34 6.40 0.83 -12.90
N ALA A 35 7.61 0.86 -12.34
CA ALA A 35 8.41 2.05 -12.08
C ALA A 35 7.78 3.15 -11.23
N PRO A 36 7.24 2.82 -10.03
CA PRO A 36 6.52 3.76 -9.18
C PRO A 36 7.40 4.88 -8.62
N ASP A 37 8.71 4.66 -8.53
CA ASP A 37 9.69 5.69 -8.18
C ASP A 37 9.83 6.79 -9.24
N THR A 38 9.32 6.58 -10.45
CA THR A 38 9.30 7.58 -11.53
C THR A 38 7.98 8.35 -11.63
N TRP A 39 6.92 7.87 -10.95
CA TRP A 39 5.61 8.51 -10.97
C TRP A 39 5.62 9.83 -10.20
N VAL A 40 4.67 10.70 -10.51
CA VAL A 40 4.56 12.03 -9.90
C VAL A 40 3.23 12.13 -9.17
N ALA A 41 3.19 12.85 -8.06
CA ALA A 41 1.97 13.08 -7.31
C ALA A 41 2.10 14.36 -6.49
N THR A 42 0.96 14.97 -6.20
CA THR A 42 0.81 16.03 -5.20
C THR A 42 -0.33 15.62 -4.28
N ASP A 43 -0.09 15.64 -2.97
CA ASP A 43 -1.11 15.26 -1.99
C ASP A 43 -2.10 16.40 -1.69
N ALA A 44 -3.10 16.11 -0.85
CA ALA A 44 -4.12 17.08 -0.44
C ALA A 44 -3.56 18.32 0.29
N LEU A 45 -2.31 18.26 0.77
CA LEU A 45 -1.62 19.38 1.43
C LEU A 45 -0.76 20.20 0.47
N GLY A 46 -0.74 19.84 -0.82
CA GLY A 46 0.06 20.51 -1.84
C GLY A 46 1.53 20.10 -1.85
N ARG A 47 1.90 18.98 -1.21
CA ARG A 47 3.27 18.48 -1.19
C ARG A 47 3.50 17.58 -2.41
N SER A 48 4.43 17.97 -3.28
CA SER A 48 4.80 17.16 -4.44
C SER A 48 5.91 16.15 -4.10
N LEU A 49 5.86 14.99 -4.74
CA LEU A 49 6.90 13.97 -4.59
C LEU A 49 8.24 14.42 -5.19
N PRO A 50 9.37 14.11 -4.53
CA PRO A 50 10.69 14.41 -5.08
C PRO A 50 11.00 13.52 -6.29
N ASP A 51 11.72 14.10 -7.26
CA ASP A 51 12.25 13.41 -8.44
C ASP A 51 13.77 13.17 -8.35
N ALA A 52 14.36 12.51 -9.36
CA ALA A 52 15.78 12.19 -9.40
C ALA A 52 16.70 13.42 -9.32
N THR A 53 16.22 14.62 -9.71
CA THR A 53 17.01 15.86 -9.60
C THR A 53 17.10 16.35 -8.16
N ALA A 54 16.07 16.07 -7.36
CA ALA A 54 16.02 16.44 -5.95
C ALA A 54 16.74 15.45 -5.03
N VAL A 55 16.69 14.14 -5.32
CA VAL A 55 17.18 13.09 -4.39
C VAL A 55 18.30 12.22 -4.95
N GLY A 56 18.65 12.37 -6.23
CA GLY A 56 19.64 11.53 -6.90
C GLY A 56 19.12 10.13 -7.27
N GLY A 57 20.03 9.33 -7.83
CA GLY A 57 19.73 7.97 -8.30
C GLY A 57 19.54 6.94 -7.18
N PRO A 58 19.04 5.73 -7.50
CA PRO A 58 18.77 4.69 -6.52
C PRO A 58 20.00 4.28 -5.69
N ARG A 59 19.75 3.92 -4.42
CA ARG A 59 20.71 3.53 -3.39
C ARG A 59 20.26 2.22 -2.75
N GLU A 60 21.22 1.35 -2.44
CA GLU A 60 20.98 0.09 -1.73
C GLU A 60 20.65 0.36 -0.25
N ARG A 61 19.37 0.52 0.05
CA ARG A 61 18.82 0.84 1.37
C ARG A 61 17.52 0.09 1.59
N ALA A 62 17.24 -0.29 2.83
CA ALA A 62 16.05 -1.05 3.19
C ALA A 62 15.05 -0.22 4.00
N VAL A 63 13.76 -0.39 3.72
CA VAL A 63 12.66 0.18 4.49
C VAL A 63 11.75 -0.96 4.94
N LEU A 64 11.59 -1.09 6.25
CA LEU A 64 10.71 -2.06 6.88
C LEU A 64 9.54 -1.33 7.51
N MET A 65 8.36 -1.96 7.49
CA MET A 65 7.11 -1.36 7.94
C MET A 65 6.45 -2.24 8.99
N PHE A 66 6.12 -1.68 10.14
CA PHE A 66 5.43 -2.41 11.20
C PHE A 66 3.96 -2.66 10.81
N TYR A 67 3.49 -3.90 10.97
CA TYR A 67 2.23 -4.37 10.40
C TYR A 67 1.46 -5.28 11.36
N PHE A 68 0.16 -5.07 11.44
CA PHE A 68 -0.73 -5.65 12.44
C PHE A 68 -1.73 -6.64 11.80
N LEU A 69 -1.91 -7.79 12.46
CA LEU A 69 -2.66 -8.95 11.92
C LEU A 69 -3.95 -9.27 12.69
N TRP A 70 -4.44 -8.34 13.50
CA TRP A 70 -5.36 -8.66 14.60
C TRP A 70 -6.69 -7.89 14.58
N LEU A 71 -6.92 -7.09 13.54
CA LEU A 71 -8.25 -6.54 13.22
C LEU A 71 -9.22 -7.71 12.97
N GLY A 72 -10.29 -7.76 13.76
CA GLY A 72 -11.32 -8.80 13.74
C GLY A 72 -11.10 -9.93 14.76
N ALA A 73 -9.97 -9.97 15.47
CA ALA A 73 -9.60 -11.13 16.28
C ALA A 73 -10.20 -11.16 17.70
N HIS A 74 -10.49 -10.01 18.32
CA HIS A 74 -10.68 -9.95 19.78
C HIS A 74 -12.06 -9.50 20.28
N ASN A 75 -12.75 -8.61 19.57
CA ASN A 75 -14.11 -8.21 19.95
C ASN A 75 -15.12 -9.33 19.65
N ALA A 76 -16.25 -9.35 20.36
CA ALA A 76 -17.30 -10.32 20.11
C ALA A 76 -17.96 -10.08 18.73
N VAL A 77 -18.54 -11.13 18.15
CA VAL A 77 -19.32 -11.01 16.90
C VAL A 77 -20.44 -9.99 17.08
N GLY A 78 -20.52 -9.02 16.17
CA GLY A 78 -21.48 -7.91 16.19
C GLY A 78 -21.14 -6.78 17.15
N GLU A 79 -20.01 -6.85 17.87
CA GLU A 79 -19.55 -5.77 18.75
C GLU A 79 -18.73 -4.73 17.98
N GLY A 80 -19.10 -3.46 18.13
CA GLY A 80 -18.52 -2.36 17.36
C GLY A 80 -18.94 -2.38 15.87
N PRO A 81 -18.21 -1.66 15.00
CA PRO A 81 -17.03 -0.87 15.30
C PRO A 81 -17.34 0.32 16.22
N PHE A 82 -16.56 0.48 17.28
CA PHE A 82 -16.51 1.73 18.04
C PHE A 82 -15.41 2.60 17.43
N ASP A 83 -15.71 3.86 17.14
CA ASP A 83 -14.79 4.78 16.47
C ASP A 83 -14.61 6.01 17.36
N ALA A 84 -13.41 6.16 17.91
CA ALA A 84 -13.10 7.20 18.87
C ALA A 84 -13.20 8.60 18.26
N THR A 85 -12.73 8.82 17.02
CA THR A 85 -12.87 10.12 16.35
C THR A 85 -14.33 10.51 16.19
N ARG A 86 -15.20 9.58 15.75
CA ARG A 86 -16.65 9.83 15.64
C ARG A 86 -17.31 10.06 17.00
N ILE A 87 -16.91 9.30 18.02
CA ILE A 87 -17.39 9.44 19.38
C ILE A 87 -17.06 10.83 19.93
N LEU A 88 -15.81 11.27 19.79
CA LEU A 88 -15.33 12.58 20.26
C LEU A 88 -15.98 13.74 19.49
N ALA A 89 -16.23 13.57 18.19
CA ALA A 89 -16.96 14.57 17.40
C ALA A 89 -18.42 14.73 17.85
N GLY A 90 -19.09 13.62 18.21
CA GLY A 90 -20.47 13.63 18.69
C GLY A 90 -20.62 14.00 20.18
N ALA A 91 -19.58 13.77 20.99
CA ALA A 91 -19.56 14.02 22.42
C ALA A 91 -18.14 14.44 22.88
N PRO A 92 -17.77 15.73 22.78
CA PRO A 92 -16.41 16.20 23.08
C PRO A 92 -15.91 15.90 24.49
N ASP A 93 -16.80 15.80 25.48
CA ASP A 93 -16.45 15.49 26.87
C ASP A 93 -16.30 13.97 27.14
N ALA A 94 -16.49 13.11 26.12
CA ALA A 94 -16.60 11.66 26.27
C ALA A 94 -15.38 11.02 26.93
N MET A 95 -14.18 11.60 26.81
CA MET A 95 -12.97 11.09 27.47
C MET A 95 -13.05 11.12 29.00
N THR A 96 -13.86 12.02 29.57
CA THR A 96 -13.99 12.20 31.02
C THR A 96 -15.23 11.52 31.60
N THR A 97 -16.18 11.14 30.75
CA THR A 97 -17.44 10.51 31.16
C THR A 97 -17.37 8.99 31.10
N ASP A 98 -17.90 8.33 32.13
CA ASP A 98 -17.96 6.87 32.27
C ASP A 98 -19.15 6.25 31.53
N GLY A 99 -20.10 7.08 31.09
CA GLY A 99 -21.25 6.71 30.28
C GLY A 99 -20.85 5.97 29.00
N SER A 100 -21.07 4.66 29.01
CA SER A 100 -21.33 3.85 27.81
C SER A 100 -22.84 3.91 27.59
N PRO A 101 -23.37 4.51 26.50
CA PRO A 101 -22.72 5.08 25.31
C PRO A 101 -22.19 6.52 25.50
N PRO A 102 -21.17 6.96 24.73
CA PRO A 102 -20.85 6.46 23.38
C PRO A 102 -19.70 5.43 23.26
N TRP A 103 -18.93 5.15 24.31
CA TRP A 103 -17.84 4.16 24.28
C TRP A 103 -18.34 2.72 24.43
N GLY A 104 -17.61 1.76 23.84
CA GLY A 104 -17.76 0.32 24.11
C GLY A 104 -17.30 -0.05 25.52
N PRO A 105 -17.68 -1.23 26.05
CA PRO A 105 -17.32 -1.67 27.40
C PRO A 105 -15.79 -1.65 27.69
N PRO A 106 -15.37 -1.58 28.97
CA PRO A 106 -13.95 -1.75 29.32
C PRO A 106 -13.35 -3.04 28.76
N ASN A 107 -12.09 -2.95 28.31
CA ASN A 107 -11.31 -3.98 27.62
C ASN A 107 -11.79 -4.35 26.21
N THR A 108 -12.71 -3.58 25.62
CA THR A 108 -13.06 -3.72 24.20
C THR A 108 -12.19 -2.83 23.33
N TYR A 109 -11.97 -3.26 22.10
CA TYR A 109 -11.15 -2.53 21.14
C TYR A 109 -11.97 -1.50 20.38
N HIS A 110 -11.36 -0.32 20.21
CA HIS A 110 -11.94 0.84 19.53
C HIS A 110 -11.01 1.27 18.40
N HIS A 111 -11.57 1.62 17.26
CA HIS A 111 -10.83 2.25 16.19
C HIS A 111 -10.51 3.70 16.55
N TRP A 112 -9.29 4.17 16.25
CA TRP A 112 -8.98 5.60 16.40
C TRP A 112 -9.66 6.44 15.30
N GLY A 113 -9.90 5.85 14.12
CA GLY A 113 -10.65 6.45 13.01
C GLY A 113 -11.16 5.40 12.02
N GLU A 114 -11.78 5.82 10.92
CA GLU A 114 -12.29 4.91 9.89
C GLU A 114 -11.25 4.71 8.77
N PRO A 115 -10.76 3.48 8.55
CA PRO A 115 -9.88 3.17 7.42
C PRO A 115 -10.55 3.50 6.09
N LEU A 116 -9.78 3.86 5.07
CA LEU A 116 -10.32 4.13 3.73
C LEU A 116 -11.13 2.94 3.20
N PHE A 117 -10.64 1.73 3.46
CA PHE A 117 -11.24 0.47 3.06
C PHE A 117 -12.34 -0.02 4.03
N GLY A 118 -12.83 0.85 4.91
CA GLY A 118 -13.81 0.54 5.95
C GLY A 118 -13.21 -0.24 7.11
N TYR A 119 -14.01 -0.57 8.12
CA TYR A 119 -13.59 -1.37 9.27
C TYR A 119 -13.39 -2.84 8.87
N TYR A 120 -12.31 -3.14 8.15
CA TYR A 120 -12.01 -4.45 7.56
C TYR A 120 -11.45 -5.44 8.59
N SER A 121 -11.44 -6.73 8.24
CA SER A 121 -10.78 -7.79 9.01
C SER A 121 -9.40 -8.07 8.43
N SER A 122 -8.44 -8.48 9.25
CA SER A 122 -7.03 -8.66 8.84
C SER A 122 -6.79 -9.80 7.83
N ASP A 123 -7.83 -10.58 7.53
CA ASP A 123 -7.83 -11.66 6.56
C ASP A 123 -8.57 -11.31 5.25
N ASP A 124 -9.01 -10.06 5.06
CA ASP A 124 -9.67 -9.60 3.82
C ASP A 124 -8.66 -9.53 2.66
N PRO A 125 -8.70 -10.48 1.69
CA PRO A 125 -7.70 -10.56 0.63
C PRO A 125 -7.74 -9.36 -0.32
N TRP A 126 -8.87 -8.66 -0.43
CA TRP A 126 -8.98 -7.46 -1.26
C TRP A 126 -8.18 -6.31 -0.64
N VAL A 127 -8.29 -6.11 0.68
CA VAL A 127 -7.51 -5.09 1.40
C VAL A 127 -6.03 -5.44 1.39
N LEU A 128 -5.69 -6.71 1.63
CA LEU A 128 -4.31 -7.18 1.61
C LEU A 128 -3.65 -6.97 0.24
N ARG A 129 -4.40 -7.13 -0.87
CA ARG A 129 -3.91 -6.79 -2.21
C ARG A 129 -3.62 -5.29 -2.37
N LYS A 130 -4.53 -4.41 -1.90
CA LYS A 130 -4.31 -2.96 -1.91
C LYS A 130 -3.08 -2.57 -1.08
N HIS A 131 -2.90 -3.18 0.10
CA HIS A 131 -1.70 -2.96 0.91
C HIS A 131 -0.42 -3.41 0.19
N ALA A 132 -0.46 -4.54 -0.52
CA ALA A 132 0.68 -5.01 -1.30
C ALA A 132 1.12 -3.98 -2.35
N GLN A 133 0.15 -3.44 -3.10
CA GLN A 133 0.36 -2.42 -4.14
C GLN A 133 0.91 -1.13 -3.53
N MET A 134 0.20 -0.55 -2.56
CA MET A 134 0.58 0.71 -1.94
C MET A 134 1.97 0.67 -1.30
N LEU A 135 2.27 -0.39 -0.54
CA LEU A 135 3.58 -0.51 0.11
C LEU A 135 4.70 -0.78 -0.90
N ALA A 136 4.45 -1.54 -1.97
CA ALA A 136 5.42 -1.74 -3.04
C ALA A 136 5.68 -0.44 -3.81
N ASP A 137 4.64 0.34 -4.12
CA ASP A 137 4.72 1.63 -4.80
C ASP A 137 5.47 2.67 -3.95
N ALA A 138 5.29 2.63 -2.63
CA ALA A 138 6.05 3.44 -1.69
C ALA A 138 7.52 3.02 -1.56
N GLY A 139 7.91 1.84 -2.07
CA GLY A 139 9.26 1.32 -2.00
C GLY A 139 9.61 0.63 -0.68
N VAL A 140 8.61 0.14 0.07
CA VAL A 140 8.78 -0.66 1.29
C VAL A 140 9.24 -2.07 0.92
N ASP A 141 10.35 -2.51 1.52
CA ASP A 141 10.99 -3.78 1.18
C ASP A 141 10.39 -4.95 1.96
N ALA A 142 9.94 -4.72 3.21
CA ALA A 142 9.27 -5.74 4.00
C ALA A 142 8.26 -5.17 5.00
N VAL A 143 7.21 -5.96 5.25
CA VAL A 143 6.33 -5.78 6.41
C VAL A 143 6.80 -6.68 7.56
N VAL A 144 6.77 -6.14 8.77
CA VAL A 144 7.18 -6.81 9.99
C VAL A 144 5.94 -7.11 10.81
N PHE A 145 5.56 -8.37 10.94
CA PHE A 145 4.37 -8.75 11.68
C PHE A 145 4.57 -8.61 13.19
N ASP A 146 3.64 -7.90 13.83
CA ASP A 146 3.56 -7.85 15.28
C ASP A 146 3.07 -9.18 15.85
N VAL A 147 3.97 -9.86 16.56
CA VAL A 147 3.63 -11.02 17.41
C VAL A 147 4.24 -10.84 18.81
N THR A 148 4.55 -9.60 19.19
CA THR A 148 5.26 -9.25 20.43
C THR A 148 4.49 -9.66 21.69
N ASN A 149 3.16 -9.69 21.61
CA ASN A 149 2.27 -10.01 22.73
C ASN A 149 1.94 -11.50 22.88
N GLY A 150 2.42 -12.36 21.98
CA GLY A 150 2.26 -13.82 22.06
C GLY A 150 1.37 -14.45 20.99
N PRO A 151 0.17 -13.94 20.67
CA PRO A 151 -0.62 -14.45 19.56
C PRO A 151 0.09 -14.23 18.20
N THR A 152 0.15 -15.27 17.37
CA THR A 152 0.79 -15.23 16.04
C THR A 152 -0.17 -14.99 14.87
N TYR A 153 -1.48 -14.96 15.15
CA TYR A 153 -2.57 -14.75 14.18
C TYR A 153 -2.40 -15.56 12.88
N PRO A 154 -2.28 -16.90 12.96
CA PRO A 154 -1.89 -17.73 11.81
C PRO A 154 -2.87 -17.63 10.63
N GLY A 155 -4.16 -17.41 10.88
CA GLY A 155 -5.15 -17.19 9.82
C GLY A 155 -4.89 -15.93 9.00
N ALA A 156 -4.75 -14.78 9.66
CA ALA A 156 -4.45 -13.50 9.01
C ALA A 156 -3.05 -13.50 8.37
N ALA A 157 -2.03 -14.05 9.05
CA ALA A 157 -0.68 -14.21 8.50
C ALA A 157 -0.70 -15.03 7.20
N LYS A 158 -1.42 -16.16 7.20
CA LYS A 158 -1.56 -17.01 6.02
C LYS A 158 -2.32 -16.31 4.90
N ALA A 159 -3.43 -15.62 5.20
CA ALA A 159 -4.20 -14.86 4.20
C ALA A 159 -3.33 -13.80 3.50
N LEU A 160 -2.51 -13.08 4.25
CA LEU A 160 -1.57 -12.10 3.69
C LEU A 160 -0.50 -12.78 2.83
N ILE A 161 0.14 -13.83 3.34
CA ILE A 161 1.19 -14.56 2.60
C ILE A 161 0.63 -15.12 1.28
N GLU A 162 -0.56 -15.74 1.30
CA GLU A 162 -1.21 -16.28 0.10
C GLU A 162 -1.61 -15.17 -0.87
N THR A 163 -2.11 -14.03 -0.37
CA THR A 163 -2.46 -12.88 -1.22
C THR A 163 -1.24 -12.26 -1.88
N PHE A 164 -0.15 -12.05 -1.13
CA PHE A 164 1.09 -11.49 -1.65
C PHE A 164 1.73 -12.44 -2.66
N ALA A 165 1.72 -13.75 -2.39
CA ALA A 165 2.19 -14.75 -3.34
C ALA A 165 1.36 -14.76 -4.63
N ALA A 166 0.03 -14.60 -4.53
CA ALA A 166 -0.83 -14.50 -5.70
C ALA A 166 -0.52 -13.25 -6.54
N VAL A 167 -0.26 -12.10 -5.91
CA VAL A 167 0.18 -10.88 -6.61
C VAL A 167 1.50 -11.12 -7.34
N ARG A 168 2.50 -11.74 -6.69
CA ARG A 168 3.79 -12.06 -7.33
C ARG A 168 3.67 -13.07 -8.45
N ALA A 169 2.84 -14.10 -8.29
CA ALA A 169 2.58 -15.10 -9.33
C ALA A 169 1.91 -14.48 -10.57
N GLN A 170 1.17 -13.39 -10.40
CA GLN A 170 0.61 -12.59 -11.49
C GLN A 170 1.64 -11.67 -12.15
N GLY A 171 2.83 -11.51 -11.56
CA GLY A 171 3.92 -10.66 -12.03
C GLY A 171 4.06 -9.34 -11.28
N GLY A 172 3.19 -9.06 -10.30
CA GLY A 172 3.25 -7.86 -9.47
C GLY A 172 4.36 -7.90 -8.42
N LYS A 173 4.59 -6.76 -7.76
CA LYS A 173 5.55 -6.62 -6.65
C LYS A 173 4.81 -6.56 -5.32
N THR A 174 5.44 -7.09 -4.27
CA THR A 174 4.96 -6.95 -2.90
C THR A 174 6.15 -6.77 -1.97
N PRO A 175 5.97 -6.15 -0.80
CA PRO A 175 6.92 -6.31 0.30
C PRO A 175 7.13 -7.79 0.61
N GLN A 176 8.32 -8.11 1.13
CA GLN A 176 8.58 -9.38 1.82
C GLN A 176 8.04 -9.33 3.26
N ILE A 177 8.20 -10.41 4.01
CA ILE A 177 7.70 -10.55 5.38
C ILE A 177 8.79 -10.96 6.36
N CYS A 178 8.71 -10.47 7.59
CA CYS A 178 9.41 -11.02 8.75
C CYS A 178 8.60 -10.77 10.03
N PHE A 179 9.12 -11.20 11.19
CA PHE A 179 8.37 -11.18 12.45
C PHE A 179 9.13 -10.43 13.54
N LEU A 180 8.39 -9.61 14.29
CA LEU A 180 8.80 -9.03 15.56
C LEU A 180 8.26 -9.88 16.72
N CYS A 181 9.14 -10.71 17.28
CA CYS A 181 8.80 -11.62 18.38
C CYS A 181 8.78 -10.91 19.75
N PRO A 182 8.21 -11.56 20.78
CA PRO A 182 8.25 -11.05 22.14
C PRO A 182 9.67 -10.70 22.59
N PHE A 183 9.81 -9.59 23.29
CA PHE A 183 11.11 -9.06 23.70
C PHE A 183 11.78 -9.87 24.82
N GLY A 184 11.04 -10.78 25.44
CA GLY A 184 11.50 -11.64 26.51
C GLY A 184 10.35 -12.38 27.19
N GLY A 185 10.67 -13.20 28.18
CA GLY A 185 9.69 -13.88 29.03
C GLY A 185 9.05 -15.13 28.43
N PRO A 186 8.02 -15.69 29.11
CA PRO A 186 7.41 -16.97 28.74
C PRO A 186 6.89 -17.10 27.30
N PRO A 187 6.36 -16.04 26.63
CA PRO A 187 5.83 -16.16 25.27
C PRO A 187 6.86 -16.38 24.15
N VAL A 188 8.15 -16.11 24.36
CA VAL A 188 9.17 -16.15 23.29
C VAL A 188 9.25 -17.52 22.62
N VAL A 189 9.39 -18.57 23.42
CA VAL A 189 9.53 -19.94 22.93
C VAL A 189 8.30 -20.41 22.14
N PRO A 190 7.06 -20.37 22.68
CA PRO A 190 5.90 -20.85 21.94
C PRO A 190 5.64 -20.05 20.66
N VAL A 191 5.89 -18.74 20.65
CA VAL A 191 5.80 -17.94 19.41
C VAL A 191 6.77 -18.46 18.36
N VAL A 192 8.06 -18.58 18.69
CA VAL A 192 9.06 -19.03 17.72
C VAL A 192 8.78 -20.45 17.24
N GLU A 193 8.34 -21.36 18.13
CA GLU A 193 7.94 -22.71 17.73
C GLU A 193 6.75 -22.71 16.77
N GLN A 194 5.71 -21.91 17.05
CA GLN A 194 4.55 -21.80 16.17
C GLN A 194 4.93 -21.26 14.78
N LEU A 195 5.76 -20.20 14.72
CA LEU A 195 6.24 -19.65 13.45
C LEU A 195 7.08 -20.66 12.66
N LEU A 196 7.92 -21.43 13.35
CA LEU A 196 8.67 -22.51 12.71
C LEU A 196 7.73 -23.55 12.10
N THR A 197 6.76 -24.04 12.87
CA THR A 197 5.83 -25.08 12.43
C THR A 197 4.87 -24.63 11.33
N ASP A 198 4.34 -23.40 11.40
CA ASP A 198 3.28 -22.95 10.50
C ASP A 198 3.81 -22.38 9.18
N ILE A 199 4.99 -21.75 9.20
CA ILE A 199 5.48 -20.94 8.07
C ILE A 199 6.79 -21.49 7.54
N TYR A 200 7.78 -21.65 8.41
CA TYR A 200 9.14 -21.90 7.98
C TYR A 200 9.40 -23.37 7.63
N GLU A 201 9.02 -24.33 8.45
CA GLU A 201 9.17 -25.77 8.20
C GLU A 201 8.39 -26.25 6.97
N PRO A 202 7.13 -25.82 6.76
CA PRO A 202 6.38 -26.15 5.54
C PRO A 202 6.92 -25.45 4.29
N ARG A 203 7.82 -24.47 4.45
CA ARG A 203 8.30 -23.60 3.38
C ARG A 203 7.16 -22.85 2.70
N LEU A 204 6.30 -22.22 3.49
CA LEU A 204 5.22 -21.38 2.98
C LEU A 204 5.83 -20.15 2.31
N HIS A 205 5.78 -20.11 0.98
CA HIS A 205 6.25 -19.01 0.12
C HIS A 205 7.63 -18.43 0.50
N PRO A 206 8.73 -19.20 0.38
CA PRO A 206 10.06 -18.76 0.81
C PRO A 206 10.58 -17.51 0.10
N GLU A 207 10.10 -17.24 -1.11
CA GLU A 207 10.36 -16.01 -1.87
C GLU A 207 9.87 -14.74 -1.14
N LEU A 208 8.87 -14.87 -0.26
CA LEU A 208 8.37 -13.78 0.57
C LEU A 208 9.17 -13.58 1.85
N TRP A 209 10.10 -14.46 2.23
CA TRP A 209 10.85 -14.29 3.47
C TRP A 209 11.91 -13.20 3.31
N TYR A 210 11.79 -12.12 4.08
CA TYR A 210 12.71 -10.99 3.99
C TYR A 210 14.12 -11.42 4.39
N ALA A 211 15.06 -11.30 3.46
CA ALA A 211 16.43 -11.73 3.66
C ALA A 211 17.29 -10.55 4.15
N TRP A 212 17.88 -10.69 5.34
CA TRP A 212 18.91 -9.79 5.86
C TRP A 212 20.22 -10.55 6.00
N ARG A 213 21.32 -10.01 5.46
CA ARG A 213 22.63 -10.70 5.41
C ARG A 213 22.56 -12.11 4.78
N GLY A 214 21.72 -12.25 3.75
CA GLY A 214 21.58 -13.49 2.98
C GLY A 214 20.74 -14.59 3.62
N LYS A 215 20.07 -14.32 4.76
CA LYS A 215 19.18 -15.26 5.45
C LYS A 215 17.87 -14.58 5.85
N PRO A 216 16.76 -15.31 5.96
CA PRO A 216 15.52 -14.78 6.55
C PRO A 216 15.78 -14.07 7.89
N LEU A 217 15.22 -12.86 8.03
CA LEU A 217 15.31 -12.07 9.25
C LEU A 217 14.26 -12.54 10.26
N LEU A 218 14.67 -12.68 11.52
CA LEU A 218 13.76 -12.90 12.65
C LEU A 218 14.19 -11.98 13.80
N LEU A 219 13.29 -11.07 14.20
CA LEU A 219 13.56 -10.12 15.27
C LEU A 219 13.20 -10.77 16.61
N VAL A 220 14.17 -11.47 17.20
CA VAL A 220 14.06 -12.15 18.50
C VAL A 220 15.44 -12.24 19.13
N ASP A 221 15.53 -12.12 20.46
CA ASP A 221 16.78 -12.38 21.17
C ASP A 221 17.00 -13.90 21.31
N PRO A 222 18.01 -14.48 20.62
CA PRO A 222 18.26 -15.92 20.69
C PRO A 222 18.68 -16.40 22.09
N SER A 223 19.06 -15.52 23.01
CA SER A 223 19.34 -15.90 24.40
C SER A 223 18.09 -16.29 25.20
N HIS A 224 16.90 -15.94 24.71
CA HIS A 224 15.60 -16.35 25.26
C HIS A 224 15.08 -17.68 24.68
N LEU A 225 15.85 -18.34 23.81
CA LEU A 225 15.50 -19.63 23.21
C LEU A 225 16.36 -20.74 23.83
N PRO A 226 15.90 -21.42 24.90
CA PRO A 226 16.64 -22.47 25.59
C PRO A 226 16.60 -23.81 24.83
N PHE A 227 16.72 -23.76 23.50
CA PHE A 227 16.76 -24.94 22.66
C PHE A 227 18.10 -25.69 22.80
N PRO A 228 18.12 -27.01 22.55
CA PRO A 228 19.37 -27.78 22.51
C PRO A 228 20.42 -27.15 21.58
N PRO A 229 21.73 -27.25 21.88
CA PRO A 229 22.79 -26.60 21.11
C PRO A 229 22.73 -26.88 19.60
N GLU A 230 22.42 -28.10 19.19
CA GLU A 230 22.28 -28.50 17.79
C GLU A 230 21.11 -27.80 17.09
N ARG A 231 19.97 -27.67 17.77
CA ARG A 231 18.80 -26.94 17.25
C ARG A 231 19.11 -25.46 17.13
N MET A 232 19.78 -24.89 18.13
CA MET A 232 20.17 -23.48 18.10
C MET A 232 21.21 -23.19 17.01
N GLN A 233 22.15 -24.10 16.76
CA GLN A 233 23.08 -23.99 15.64
C GLN A 233 22.32 -23.99 14.30
N ALA A 234 21.41 -24.94 14.09
CA ALA A 234 20.61 -25.01 12.86
C ALA A 234 19.80 -23.72 12.63
N LEU A 235 19.24 -23.14 13.69
CA LEU A 235 18.53 -21.86 13.61
C LEU A 235 19.45 -20.70 13.24
N ARG A 236 20.67 -20.62 13.79
CA ARG A 236 21.66 -19.59 13.42
C ARG A 236 22.19 -19.75 11.98
N GLU A 237 22.23 -20.97 11.48
CA GLU A 237 22.55 -21.24 10.07
C GLU A 237 21.40 -20.81 9.15
N ARG A 238 20.15 -20.94 9.62
CA ARG A 238 18.95 -20.61 8.86
C ARG A 238 18.54 -19.14 8.89
N PHE A 239 18.69 -18.44 10.01
CA PHE A 239 18.16 -17.10 10.21
C PHE A 239 19.27 -16.08 10.50
N THR A 240 19.01 -14.83 10.12
CA THR A 240 19.67 -13.68 10.71
C THR A 240 18.82 -13.21 11.87
N PHE A 241 19.38 -13.22 13.08
CA PHE A 241 18.73 -12.73 14.28
C PHE A 241 19.11 -11.29 14.55
N ARG A 242 18.13 -10.49 14.96
CA ARG A 242 18.34 -9.22 15.64
C ARG A 242 17.53 -9.23 16.92
N ALA A 243 18.18 -8.95 18.06
CA ALA A 243 17.44 -8.75 19.29
C ALA A 243 16.77 -7.37 19.25
N THR A 244 15.57 -7.22 19.79
CA THR A 244 14.90 -5.92 19.81
C THR A 244 15.23 -5.18 21.11
N GLN A 245 15.55 -3.89 21.03
CA GLN A 245 15.50 -2.98 22.18
C GLN A 245 14.06 -2.46 22.29
N PRO A 246 13.32 -2.80 23.35
CA PRO A 246 11.93 -2.39 23.48
C PRO A 246 11.72 -0.94 23.95
N ASP A 247 12.76 -0.28 24.45
CA ASP A 247 12.70 1.02 25.10
C ASP A 247 12.85 2.18 24.09
N TYR A 248 11.99 3.20 24.19
CA TYR A 248 11.97 4.35 23.27
C TYR A 248 13.06 5.38 23.54
N PHE A 249 13.60 5.36 24.76
CA PHE A 249 14.47 6.40 25.32
C PHE A 249 15.91 5.93 25.44
N ARG A 250 16.13 4.61 25.42
CA ARG A 250 17.44 3.99 25.56
C ARG A 250 17.81 3.26 24.28
N GLY A 251 18.88 3.72 23.63
CA GLY A 251 19.47 3.04 22.47
C GLY A 251 20.01 1.63 22.74
N PRO A 252 20.69 1.00 21.76
CA PRO A 252 21.14 -0.38 21.85
C PRO A 252 22.10 -0.62 23.03
N THR A 253 21.95 -1.77 23.67
CA THR A 253 22.83 -2.24 24.76
C THR A 253 23.93 -3.20 24.29
N LYS A 254 23.79 -3.74 23.08
CA LYS A 254 24.75 -4.64 22.45
C LYS A 254 24.66 -4.49 20.92
N PRO A 255 25.67 -4.93 20.16
CA PRO A 255 25.58 -4.99 18.71
C PRO A 255 24.49 -5.96 18.23
N ASP A 256 24.10 -5.83 16.97
CA ASP A 256 23.06 -6.65 16.32
C ASP A 256 21.71 -6.59 17.06
N GLN A 257 21.43 -5.44 17.69
CA GLN A 257 20.12 -5.05 18.16
C GLN A 257 19.48 -4.08 17.20
N TRP A 258 18.16 -4.16 17.04
CA TRP A 258 17.33 -3.16 16.33
C TRP A 258 16.31 -2.54 17.29
N GLY A 259 15.85 -1.34 17.00
CA GLY A 259 14.69 -0.74 17.65
C GLY A 259 13.39 -1.16 16.96
N TRP A 260 12.26 -0.64 17.46
CA TRP A 260 10.98 -0.69 16.75
C TRP A 260 10.28 0.67 16.76
N LEU A 261 10.50 1.46 17.81
CA LEU A 261 10.04 2.84 17.95
C LEU A 261 10.96 3.58 18.93
N GLU A 262 11.34 4.82 18.63
CA GLU A 262 12.05 5.72 19.56
C GLU A 262 11.48 7.14 19.50
N THR A 263 11.68 7.89 20.59
CA THR A 263 11.45 9.34 20.59
C THR A 263 12.61 10.08 19.93
N HIS A 264 12.37 11.28 19.40
CA HIS A 264 13.43 12.11 18.86
C HIS A 264 14.35 12.64 20.00
N PRO A 265 15.69 12.72 19.78
CA PRO A 265 16.45 12.17 18.66
C PRO A 265 16.70 10.66 18.80
N GLN A 266 16.50 9.92 17.72
CA GLN A 266 16.72 8.46 17.70
C GLN A 266 18.21 8.09 17.78
N HIS A 267 18.47 6.90 18.30
CA HIS A 267 19.79 6.31 18.41
C HIS A 267 20.14 5.50 17.15
N PRO A 268 21.43 5.44 16.75
CA PRO A 268 21.87 4.52 15.71
C PRO A 268 22.00 3.10 16.26
N PHE A 269 21.27 2.15 15.68
CA PHE A 269 21.42 0.73 15.97
C PHE A 269 22.53 0.13 15.11
N ARG A 270 23.58 -0.37 15.77
CA ARG A 270 24.83 -0.79 15.10
C ARG A 270 25.00 -2.29 15.05
N ASP A 271 25.52 -2.78 13.93
CA ASP A 271 25.97 -4.16 13.81
C ASP A 271 27.28 -4.42 14.57
N ALA A 272 27.72 -5.68 14.60
CA ALA A 272 28.98 -6.07 15.24
C ALA A 272 30.24 -5.38 14.66
N ALA A 273 30.17 -4.85 13.44
CA ALA A 273 31.25 -4.09 12.81
C ALA A 273 31.19 -2.59 13.16
N GLY A 274 30.14 -2.15 13.87
CA GLY A 274 29.92 -0.76 14.25
C GLY A 274 29.28 0.09 13.16
N VAL A 275 28.78 -0.51 12.07
CA VAL A 275 28.02 0.21 11.03
C VAL A 275 26.64 0.55 11.56
N THR A 276 26.14 1.77 11.29
CA THR A 276 24.73 2.13 11.54
C THR A 276 23.85 1.27 10.64
N GLU A 277 23.32 0.19 11.22
CA GLU A 277 22.55 -0.81 10.48
C GLU A 277 21.09 -0.37 10.38
N GLU A 278 20.51 0.12 11.47
CA GLU A 278 19.09 0.46 11.57
C GLU A 278 18.86 1.77 12.35
N VAL A 279 17.79 2.50 12.00
CA VAL A 279 17.21 3.60 12.78
C VAL A 279 15.70 3.52 12.67
N THR A 280 15.01 3.69 13.81
CA THR A 280 13.55 3.67 13.86
C THR A 280 12.97 5.01 13.45
N VAL A 281 11.77 4.98 12.87
CA VAL A 281 11.00 6.17 12.54
C VAL A 281 9.56 5.96 13.00
N GLY A 282 9.11 6.78 13.94
CA GLY A 282 7.71 6.78 14.40
C GLY A 282 6.90 7.94 13.85
N VAL A 283 5.64 7.69 13.55
CA VAL A 283 4.66 8.74 13.19
C VAL A 283 4.16 9.48 14.42
N ALA A 284 4.02 8.75 15.52
CA ALA A 284 3.70 9.23 16.87
C ALA A 284 4.31 8.27 17.89
N GLN A 285 4.41 8.69 19.15
CA GLN A 285 4.90 7.90 20.27
C GLN A 285 4.01 8.11 21.49
N ASN A 286 3.61 7.01 22.13
CA ASN A 286 2.99 7.02 23.46
C ASN A 286 4.03 7.30 24.56
N ALA A 287 4.88 8.29 24.33
CA ALA A 287 5.90 8.80 25.22
C ALA A 287 5.39 10.06 25.92
N VAL A 288 5.44 10.09 27.25
CA VAL A 288 5.02 11.24 28.04
C VAL A 288 6.12 11.57 29.04
N ALA A 289 6.67 12.78 28.96
CA ALA A 289 7.70 13.27 29.89
C ALA A 289 8.88 12.29 30.09
N GLY A 290 9.38 11.69 29.00
CA GLY A 290 10.54 10.79 29.02
C GLY A 290 10.26 9.39 29.58
N ARG A 291 8.99 8.97 29.65
CA ARG A 291 8.59 7.60 29.99
C ARG A 291 7.51 7.07 29.05
N LEU A 292 7.34 5.75 29.04
CA LEU A 292 6.20 5.11 28.40
C LEU A 292 4.91 5.57 29.08
N GLY A 293 3.91 5.92 28.28
CA GLY A 293 2.58 6.35 28.71
C GLY A 293 1.50 5.79 27.80
N ALA A 294 0.30 6.36 27.91
CA ALA A 294 -0.79 6.08 27.00
C ALA A 294 -0.90 7.21 25.97
N MET A 295 -1.29 6.92 24.73
CA MET A 295 -1.59 7.96 23.73
C MET A 295 -2.65 8.95 24.24
N SER A 296 -3.66 8.43 24.94
CA SER A 296 -4.71 9.21 25.61
C SER A 296 -4.26 9.98 26.86
N GLN A 297 -3.01 9.84 27.30
CA GLN A 297 -2.48 10.62 28.41
C GLN A 297 -2.06 12.01 27.90
N PRO A 298 -2.47 13.11 28.54
CA PRO A 298 -2.04 14.45 28.14
C PRO A 298 -0.51 14.59 28.09
N GLY A 299 -0.01 15.16 26.99
CA GLY A 299 1.42 15.36 26.74
C GLY A 299 2.12 14.16 26.09
N SER A 300 1.37 13.20 25.55
CA SER A 300 1.88 12.21 24.60
C SER A 300 2.40 12.88 23.32
N GLN A 301 3.34 12.23 22.64
CA GLN A 301 3.97 12.75 21.42
C GLN A 301 3.15 12.30 20.21
N GLY A 302 2.11 13.06 19.89
CA GLY A 302 1.26 12.83 18.73
C GLY A 302 1.91 13.23 17.40
N ARG A 303 1.14 13.11 16.32
CA ARG A 303 1.51 13.42 14.94
C ARG A 303 2.05 14.84 14.73
N SER A 304 1.55 15.79 15.49
CA SER A 304 1.94 17.21 15.42
C SER A 304 3.14 17.57 16.30
N PHE A 305 3.62 16.64 17.15
CA PHE A 305 4.76 16.88 18.04
C PHE A 305 6.06 17.08 17.25
N HIS A 306 6.80 18.15 17.52
CA HIS A 306 8.12 18.39 16.95
C HIS A 306 8.83 19.47 17.78
N ASP A 307 10.17 19.53 17.70
CA ASP A 307 10.98 20.51 18.44
C ASP A 307 10.68 20.54 19.95
N GLY A 308 10.32 19.38 20.51
CA GLY A 308 10.01 19.19 21.93
C GLY A 308 8.63 19.68 22.38
N THR A 309 7.72 20.04 21.46
CA THR A 309 6.37 20.51 21.79
C THR A 309 5.30 20.06 20.79
N VAL A 310 4.03 20.13 21.20
CA VAL A 310 2.87 19.81 20.33
C VAL A 310 2.51 21.07 19.54
N ASP A 311 2.32 20.95 18.23
CA ASP A 311 1.86 22.07 17.42
C ASP A 311 0.36 22.32 17.59
N SER A 312 0.02 23.45 18.20
CA SER A 312 -1.38 23.82 18.50
C SER A 312 -2.14 24.46 17.33
N ARG A 313 -1.53 24.62 16.16
CA ARG A 313 -2.25 25.19 15.00
C ARG A 313 -3.41 24.27 14.60
N PRO A 314 -4.57 24.82 14.21
CA PRO A 314 -5.64 24.00 13.65
C PRO A 314 -5.13 23.17 12.46
N GLN A 315 -5.50 21.89 12.42
CA GLN A 315 -5.06 20.96 11.37
C GLN A 315 -3.54 20.79 11.29
N ALA A 316 -2.85 20.79 12.44
CA ALA A 316 -1.44 20.43 12.49
C ALA A 316 -1.23 18.91 12.36
N GLU A 317 -2.21 18.09 12.73
CA GLU A 317 -2.09 16.63 12.70
C GLU A 317 -1.82 16.06 11.30
N PRO A 318 -2.35 16.57 10.16
CA PRO A 318 -2.09 15.98 8.85
C PRO A 318 -0.71 16.37 8.31
N LEU A 319 -0.08 17.42 8.89
CA LEU A 319 1.23 17.89 8.43
C LEU A 319 2.35 16.88 8.70
N GLY A 320 2.15 15.97 9.65
CA GLY A 320 3.09 14.90 10.01
C GLY A 320 4.45 15.43 10.45
N LEU A 321 4.44 16.43 11.35
CA LEU A 321 5.65 17.12 11.80
C LEU A 321 6.58 16.19 12.59
N ASN A 322 6.02 15.33 13.45
CA ASN A 322 6.80 14.32 14.17
C ASN A 322 7.48 13.35 13.21
N PHE A 323 6.73 12.87 12.21
CA PHE A 323 7.24 11.95 11.20
C PHE A 323 8.36 12.59 10.37
N ALA A 324 8.22 13.86 10.01
CA ALA A 324 9.26 14.62 9.31
C ALA A 324 10.54 14.79 10.14
N GLU A 325 10.41 15.11 11.44
CA GLU A 325 11.54 15.25 12.37
C GLU A 325 12.29 13.93 12.58
N GLN A 326 11.54 12.84 12.74
CA GLN A 326 12.08 11.48 12.87
C GLN A 326 12.86 11.07 11.60
N TRP A 327 12.30 11.33 10.43
CA TRP A 327 12.95 11.05 9.14
C TRP A 327 14.17 11.94 8.88
N GLN A 328 14.14 13.21 9.29
CA GLN A 328 15.31 14.08 9.24
C GLN A 328 16.47 13.44 9.99
N ARG A 329 16.22 12.99 11.22
CA ARG A 329 17.25 12.32 12.02
C ARG A 329 17.74 11.02 11.38
N ALA A 330 16.84 10.21 10.82
CA ALA A 330 17.23 8.99 10.11
C ALA A 330 18.18 9.28 8.94
N ARG A 331 17.94 10.35 8.15
CA ARG A 331 18.84 10.76 7.07
C ARG A 331 20.19 11.27 7.56
N GLU A 332 20.24 11.98 8.69
CA GLU A 332 21.49 12.42 9.30
C GLU A 332 22.36 11.24 9.75
N LEU A 333 21.73 10.16 10.22
CA LEU A 333 22.41 8.95 10.66
C LEU A 333 22.79 7.99 9.51
N ASP A 334 22.15 8.14 8.34
CA ASP A 334 22.37 7.39 7.09
C ASP A 334 22.46 5.86 7.28
N PRO A 335 21.47 5.22 7.93
CA PRO A 335 21.49 3.78 8.21
C PRO A 335 21.34 2.93 6.95
N GLN A 336 21.65 1.65 7.05
CA GLN A 336 21.35 0.69 5.98
C GLN A 336 19.86 0.37 5.87
N ALA A 337 19.15 0.35 6.99
CA ALA A 337 17.73 0.11 7.09
C ALA A 337 17.02 1.19 7.93
N VAL A 338 15.76 1.48 7.58
CA VAL A 338 14.83 2.22 8.43
C VAL A 338 13.67 1.31 8.78
N PHE A 339 13.29 1.25 10.06
CA PHE A 339 12.10 0.53 10.51
C PHE A 339 11.02 1.53 10.96
N ILE A 340 9.90 1.55 10.24
CA ILE A 340 8.81 2.53 10.41
C ILE A 340 7.68 1.90 11.24
N THR A 341 7.17 2.67 12.20
CA THR A 341 5.98 2.32 13.00
C THR A 341 4.88 3.35 12.75
N GLY A 342 3.76 2.98 12.10
CA GLY A 342 3.40 1.69 11.46
C GLY A 342 2.35 1.86 10.34
N TRP A 343 1.89 0.78 9.70
CA TRP A 343 1.02 0.85 8.51
C TRP A 343 -0.49 0.70 8.76
N ASN A 344 -0.93 -0.12 9.72
CA ASN A 344 -2.36 -0.45 9.87
C ASN A 344 -2.76 -0.78 11.32
N GLU A 345 -2.13 -0.10 12.27
CA GLU A 345 -2.61 -0.13 13.65
C GLU A 345 -3.86 0.74 13.67
N TRP A 346 -5.04 0.13 13.73
CA TRP A 346 -6.29 0.89 13.71
C TRP A 346 -6.97 0.96 15.06
N ILE A 347 -6.67 0.04 15.96
CA ILE A 347 -7.46 -0.17 17.17
C ILE A 347 -6.61 -0.25 18.43
N ALA A 348 -7.18 0.23 19.53
CA ALA A 348 -6.63 0.06 20.87
C ALA A 348 -7.71 -0.35 21.87
N SER A 349 -7.30 -1.06 22.92
CA SER A 349 -8.22 -1.47 23.99
C SER A 349 -8.55 -0.29 24.92
N ARG A 350 -9.81 -0.21 25.36
CA ARG A 350 -10.27 0.76 26.36
C ARG A 350 -9.93 0.25 27.77
N LEU A 351 -8.90 0.81 28.41
CA LEU A 351 -8.45 0.43 29.74
C LEU A 351 -8.82 1.47 30.82
N PRO A 352 -8.88 1.08 32.10
CA PRO A 352 -9.07 2.01 33.21
C PRO A 352 -7.76 2.65 33.70
N GLU A 353 -6.62 2.03 33.42
CA GLU A 353 -5.30 2.48 33.86
C GLU A 353 -4.22 1.88 32.97
N PHE A 354 -3.15 2.65 32.71
CA PHE A 354 -1.93 2.14 32.13
C PHE A 354 -0.71 2.85 32.73
N ASN A 355 0.30 2.08 33.14
CA ASN A 355 1.57 2.57 33.65
C ASN A 355 1.45 3.73 34.69
N GLY A 356 0.52 3.58 35.65
CA GLY A 356 0.26 4.55 36.71
C GLY A 356 -0.60 5.75 36.31
N PHE A 357 -1.02 5.86 35.05
CA PHE A 357 -2.00 6.83 34.60
C PHE A 357 -3.40 6.21 34.62
N ARG A 358 -4.27 6.76 35.47
CA ARG A 358 -5.67 6.33 35.65
C ARG A 358 -6.62 7.41 35.15
N ALA A 359 -7.52 7.02 34.26
CA ALA A 359 -8.57 7.88 33.72
C ALA A 359 -9.82 7.04 33.39
N THR A 360 -10.91 7.71 33.02
CA THR A 360 -12.15 7.03 32.63
C THR A 360 -11.98 6.19 31.36
N ASN A 361 -11.17 6.70 30.42
CA ASN A 361 -10.82 6.05 29.17
C ASN A 361 -9.32 6.17 28.96
N VAL A 362 -8.61 5.04 28.98
CA VAL A 362 -7.18 4.97 28.70
C VAL A 362 -6.95 4.07 27.48
N PHE A 363 -6.41 4.66 26.44
CA PHE A 363 -5.97 4.01 25.21
C PHE A 363 -4.46 4.16 25.07
N VAL A 364 -3.76 3.03 25.02
CA VAL A 364 -2.30 2.96 25.14
C VAL A 364 -1.62 3.31 23.84
N ASP A 365 -1.95 2.56 22.79
CA ASP A 365 -1.21 2.58 21.53
C ASP A 365 -1.71 3.68 20.60
N GLU A 366 -3.03 3.89 20.53
CA GLU A 366 -3.68 4.84 19.61
C GLU A 366 -5.09 5.19 20.10
N TYR A 367 -5.63 6.37 19.78
CA TYR A 367 -7.03 6.68 20.10
C TYR A 367 -7.73 7.79 19.32
N ASP A 368 -7.03 8.70 18.62
CA ASP A 368 -7.67 9.71 17.77
C ASP A 368 -6.77 10.10 16.60
N LEU A 369 -7.19 11.08 15.80
CA LEU A 369 -6.43 11.57 14.64
C LEU A 369 -5.02 12.02 15.02
N GLU A 370 -4.83 12.70 16.16
CA GLU A 370 -3.53 13.23 16.58
C GLU A 370 -2.66 12.14 17.21
N HIS A 371 -3.25 11.19 17.91
CA HIS A 371 -2.54 10.20 18.71
C HIS A 371 -2.78 8.79 18.16
N SER A 372 -2.16 8.54 17.01
CA SER A 372 -2.09 7.23 16.34
C SER A 372 -0.76 7.11 15.59
N ARG A 373 -0.26 5.88 15.46
CA ARG A 373 0.99 5.54 14.78
C ARG A 373 0.76 5.13 13.31
N ASP A 374 -0.48 5.08 12.88
CA ASP A 374 -0.90 4.55 11.59
C ASP A 374 -0.56 5.48 10.40
N LEU A 375 -0.26 4.89 9.25
CA LEU A 375 0.00 5.57 7.97
C LEU A 375 -1.04 5.24 6.90
N GLU A 376 -1.90 4.22 7.10
CA GLU A 376 -2.89 3.82 6.11
C GLU A 376 -3.87 4.97 5.82
N PRO A 377 -4.28 5.17 4.55
CA PRO A 377 -5.27 6.18 4.22
C PRO A 377 -6.60 6.00 4.95
N MET A 378 -7.27 7.11 5.21
CA MET A 378 -8.49 7.13 6.02
C MET A 378 -9.64 7.90 5.38
N ARG A 379 -10.88 7.68 5.86
CA ARG A 379 -12.06 8.49 5.50
C ARG A 379 -12.17 9.73 6.40
N GLY A 380 -12.51 10.88 5.82
CA GLY A 380 -12.89 12.12 6.54
C GLY A 380 -11.78 12.87 7.31
N GLY A 381 -10.66 12.21 7.64
CA GLY A 381 -9.49 12.83 8.29
C GLY A 381 -8.36 13.18 7.31
N HIS A 382 -7.15 12.69 7.56
CA HIS A 382 -5.95 13.04 6.77
C HIS A 382 -5.89 12.44 5.36
N GLY A 383 -6.91 11.69 4.93
CA GLY A 383 -6.91 11.01 3.62
C GLY A 383 -5.64 10.19 3.43
N ASP A 384 -4.95 10.42 2.33
CA ASP A 384 -3.67 9.80 1.94
C ASP A 384 -2.42 10.67 2.23
N ALA A 385 -2.53 11.75 3.01
CA ALA A 385 -1.41 12.65 3.27
C ALA A 385 -0.20 11.90 3.88
N TYR A 386 -0.44 10.98 4.80
CA TYR A 386 0.62 10.18 5.41
C TYR A 386 1.24 9.16 4.45
N TYR A 387 0.45 8.60 3.54
CA TYR A 387 0.95 7.73 2.48
C TYR A 387 1.91 8.48 1.55
N TYR A 388 1.54 9.67 1.07
CA TYR A 388 2.41 10.45 0.20
C TYR A 388 3.61 11.05 0.92
N GLN A 389 3.50 11.34 2.22
CA GLN A 389 4.67 11.67 3.04
C GLN A 389 5.63 10.49 3.14
N LEU A 390 5.13 9.27 3.40
CA LEU A 390 5.93 8.04 3.39
C LEU A 390 6.67 7.88 2.06
N VAL A 391 5.96 7.95 0.93
CA VAL A 391 6.55 7.84 -0.42
C VAL A 391 7.67 8.89 -0.59
N ALA A 392 7.42 10.14 -0.22
CA ALA A 392 8.41 11.20 -0.35
C ALA A 392 9.67 10.93 0.48
N GLU A 393 9.52 10.47 1.73
CA GLU A 393 10.65 10.18 2.60
C GLU A 393 11.44 8.95 2.16
N VAL A 394 10.75 7.89 1.70
CA VAL A 394 11.41 6.71 1.14
C VAL A 394 12.21 7.09 -0.12
N ARG A 395 11.67 7.94 -1.00
CA ARG A 395 12.42 8.47 -2.16
C ARG A 395 13.65 9.26 -1.74
N ARG A 396 13.57 10.09 -0.69
CA ARG A 396 14.76 10.81 -0.17
C ARG A 396 15.81 9.86 0.41
N PHE A 397 15.39 8.73 0.96
CA PHE A 397 16.29 7.74 1.56
C PHE A 397 16.94 6.82 0.52
N LYS A 398 16.12 6.25 -0.37
CA LYS A 398 16.52 5.27 -1.39
C LYS A 398 16.95 5.90 -2.71
N GLY A 399 16.67 7.19 -2.96
CA GLY A 399 16.82 7.79 -4.29
C GLY A 399 15.81 7.24 -5.30
N VAL A 400 15.77 7.79 -6.51
CA VAL A 400 14.82 7.37 -7.56
C VAL A 400 15.43 7.38 -8.95
N ARG A 401 14.84 6.63 -9.87
CA ARG A 401 15.21 6.68 -11.29
C ARG A 401 14.80 8.02 -11.93
N PRO A 402 15.52 8.48 -12.97
CA PRO A 402 15.04 9.55 -13.82
C PRO A 402 13.69 9.18 -14.46
N ALA A 403 12.81 10.17 -14.61
CA ALA A 403 11.56 9.99 -15.32
C ALA A 403 11.82 9.55 -16.77
N PRO A 404 11.01 8.63 -17.33
CA PRO A 404 11.09 8.27 -18.73
C PRO A 404 10.95 9.49 -19.65
N VAL A 405 11.70 9.49 -20.75
CA VAL A 405 11.70 10.58 -21.73
C VAL A 405 10.85 10.21 -22.94
N ALA A 406 10.05 11.16 -23.42
CA ALA A 406 9.27 10.99 -24.64
C ALA A 406 10.14 10.64 -25.85
N GLY A 407 9.67 9.70 -26.67
CA GLY A 407 10.27 9.41 -27.97
C GLY A 407 10.19 10.58 -28.97
N PRO A 408 10.75 10.42 -30.18
CA PRO A 408 10.59 11.39 -31.26
C PRO A 408 9.11 11.52 -31.69
N PRO A 409 8.75 12.59 -32.43
CA PRO A 409 7.41 12.73 -32.98
C PRO A 409 7.02 11.50 -33.82
N HIS A 410 5.82 10.98 -33.61
CA HIS A 410 5.29 9.80 -34.28
C HIS A 410 3.77 9.93 -34.43
N ALA A 411 3.32 10.08 -35.67
CA ALA A 411 1.89 10.15 -35.98
C ALA A 411 1.27 8.75 -35.98
N ILE A 412 0.08 8.61 -35.40
CA ILE A 412 -0.64 7.33 -35.32
C ILE A 412 -1.77 7.32 -36.35
N ASP A 413 -1.80 6.30 -37.21
CA ASP A 413 -3.03 5.91 -37.89
C ASP A 413 -3.89 5.09 -36.93
N ILE A 414 -4.97 5.70 -36.43
CA ILE A 414 -5.85 5.08 -35.44
C ILE A 414 -6.50 3.77 -35.94
N ALA A 415 -6.57 3.56 -37.27
CA ALA A 415 -7.12 2.35 -37.87
C ALA A 415 -6.10 1.20 -37.95
N ALA A 416 -4.80 1.47 -37.81
CA ALA A 416 -3.73 0.47 -37.94
C ALA A 416 -3.60 -0.45 -36.71
N GLY A 417 -4.30 -0.16 -35.61
CA GLY A 417 -4.36 -1.01 -34.42
C GLY A 417 -3.02 -1.11 -33.67
N PRO A 418 -2.79 -2.20 -32.91
CA PRO A 418 -1.61 -2.36 -32.04
C PRO A 418 -0.26 -2.24 -32.76
N ALA A 419 -0.19 -2.58 -34.05
CA ALA A 419 1.05 -2.51 -34.82
C ALA A 419 1.62 -1.08 -34.91
N ALA A 420 0.77 -0.04 -34.85
CA ALA A 420 1.21 1.36 -34.89
C ALA A 420 1.98 1.81 -33.63
N TRP A 421 1.92 1.03 -32.55
CA TRP A 421 2.43 1.39 -31.23
C TRP A 421 3.69 0.63 -30.81
N VAL A 422 4.19 -0.28 -31.66
CA VAL A 422 5.36 -1.14 -31.34
C VAL A 422 6.58 -0.28 -31.01
N ASP A 423 6.87 0.72 -31.83
CA ASP A 423 8.04 1.58 -31.70
C ASP A 423 7.81 2.82 -30.81
N VAL A 424 6.59 3.01 -30.28
CA VAL A 424 6.26 4.13 -29.39
C VAL A 424 6.84 3.87 -28.00
N GLN A 425 7.57 4.86 -27.50
CA GLN A 425 8.21 4.87 -26.19
C GLN A 425 7.97 6.22 -25.48
N PRO A 426 7.94 6.23 -24.14
CA PRO A 426 8.06 5.07 -23.25
C PRO A 426 6.75 4.27 -23.14
N GLU A 427 6.85 3.02 -22.69
CA GLU A 427 5.70 2.25 -22.18
C GLU A 427 5.55 2.53 -20.69
N PHE A 428 4.40 3.05 -20.28
CA PHE A 428 4.01 3.20 -18.88
C PHE A 428 3.24 1.94 -18.47
N ARG A 429 3.57 1.36 -17.33
CA ARG A 429 3.04 0.06 -16.91
C ARG A 429 2.34 0.21 -15.57
N ASP A 430 1.23 -0.51 -15.45
CA ASP A 430 0.50 -0.63 -14.21
C ASP A 430 0.61 -2.03 -13.63
N ASP A 431 0.05 -2.18 -12.43
CA ASP A 431 -0.11 -3.46 -11.75
C ASP A 431 -1.01 -4.41 -12.57
N LEU A 432 -1.09 -5.67 -12.11
CA LEU A 432 -1.90 -6.70 -12.73
C LEU A 432 -2.92 -7.18 -11.69
N GLY A 433 -4.19 -7.28 -12.10
CA GLY A 433 -5.26 -7.84 -11.28
C GLY A 433 -5.84 -6.91 -10.21
N ASP A 434 -5.60 -5.60 -10.25
CA ASP A 434 -6.26 -4.57 -9.42
C ASP A 434 -7.78 -4.49 -9.61
N VAL A 435 -8.35 -5.10 -10.65
CA VAL A 435 -9.81 -5.25 -10.84
C VAL A 435 -10.49 -6.29 -9.92
N ALA A 436 -9.79 -6.80 -8.92
CA ALA A 436 -10.35 -7.80 -8.01
C ALA A 436 -11.61 -7.29 -7.31
N HIS A 437 -12.67 -8.09 -7.33
CA HIS A 437 -13.90 -7.78 -6.60
C HIS A 437 -13.73 -8.07 -5.11
N ARG A 438 -14.42 -7.28 -4.29
CA ARG A 438 -14.49 -7.45 -2.84
C ARG A 438 -15.83 -8.05 -2.46
N ASP A 439 -15.78 -9.04 -1.58
CA ASP A 439 -16.96 -9.53 -0.87
C ASP A 439 -16.51 -10.20 0.43
N HIS A 440 -16.41 -9.41 1.51
CA HIS A 440 -15.84 -9.87 2.76
C HIS A 440 -16.57 -9.31 3.98
N ALA A 441 -16.54 -10.06 5.09
CA ALA A 441 -17.03 -9.56 6.37
C ALA A 441 -16.06 -8.50 6.92
N GLY A 442 -16.61 -7.47 7.54
CA GLY A 442 -15.85 -6.48 8.29
C GLY A 442 -15.33 -7.03 9.61
N TYR A 443 -14.59 -6.18 10.31
CA TYR A 443 -14.02 -6.39 11.64
C TYR A 443 -14.97 -7.06 12.64
N ASN A 444 -16.25 -6.65 12.66
CA ASN A 444 -17.23 -7.16 13.63
C ASN A 444 -17.94 -8.44 13.18
N HIS A 445 -17.54 -9.04 12.05
CA HIS A 445 -18.10 -10.26 11.45
C HIS A 445 -19.58 -10.17 11.02
N VAL A 446 -20.17 -8.96 11.02
CA VAL A 446 -21.58 -8.72 10.68
C VAL A 446 -21.73 -7.74 9.52
N GLN A 447 -21.01 -6.63 9.57
CA GLN A 447 -20.94 -5.71 8.43
C GLN A 447 -20.29 -6.43 7.25
N ARG A 448 -20.80 -6.22 6.04
CA ARG A 448 -20.26 -6.81 4.82
C ARG A 448 -19.80 -5.69 3.89
N TYR A 449 -18.57 -5.80 3.40
CA TYR A 449 -18.00 -4.91 2.40
C TYR A 449 -18.03 -5.64 1.06
N ALA A 450 -18.64 -5.00 0.06
CA ALA A 450 -18.72 -5.52 -1.29
C ALA A 450 -18.39 -4.40 -2.28
N ASP A 451 -17.61 -4.75 -3.30
CA ASP A 451 -17.30 -3.88 -4.43
C ASP A 451 -17.07 -4.76 -5.66
N ASP A 452 -17.93 -4.60 -6.68
CA ASP A 452 -17.89 -5.33 -7.95
C ASP A 452 -17.55 -4.41 -9.13
N THR A 453 -16.92 -3.27 -8.83
CA THR A 453 -16.74 -2.17 -9.80
C THR A 453 -15.59 -2.42 -10.78
N GLY A 454 -14.64 -3.31 -10.44
CA GLY A 454 -13.52 -3.72 -11.30
C GLY A 454 -13.97 -4.42 -12.58
N ARG A 455 -13.52 -3.92 -13.75
CA ARG A 455 -13.98 -4.38 -15.07
C ARG A 455 -12.85 -4.56 -16.07
N ASN A 456 -12.09 -3.51 -16.33
CA ASN A 456 -10.98 -3.51 -17.29
C ASN A 456 -9.65 -3.31 -16.55
N ASP A 457 -8.81 -4.35 -16.53
CA ASP A 457 -7.47 -4.34 -15.87
C ASP A 457 -6.45 -3.62 -16.77
N LEU A 458 -6.03 -2.42 -16.41
CA LEU A 458 -5.32 -1.41 -17.19
C LEU A 458 -3.80 -1.62 -17.20
N ILE A 459 -3.33 -2.70 -17.79
CA ILE A 459 -1.93 -3.12 -17.64
C ILE A 459 -0.86 -2.20 -18.23
N ALA A 460 -1.13 -1.40 -19.28
CA ALA A 460 -0.08 -0.58 -19.91
C ALA A 460 -0.65 0.60 -20.72
N CYS A 461 0.10 1.70 -20.76
CA CYS A 461 -0.24 2.89 -21.52
C CYS A 461 0.94 3.39 -22.35
N LYS A 462 0.65 4.07 -23.46
CA LYS A 462 1.64 4.75 -24.30
C LYS A 462 1.12 6.11 -24.76
N VAL A 463 2.04 7.04 -24.98
CA VAL A 463 1.76 8.37 -25.54
C VAL A 463 2.64 8.60 -26.75
N ALA A 464 2.02 9.01 -27.85
CA ALA A 464 2.69 9.48 -29.06
C ALA A 464 2.22 10.90 -29.38
N TYR A 465 2.96 11.63 -30.21
CA TYR A 465 2.58 13.00 -30.57
C TYR A 465 3.09 13.34 -31.96
N ASP A 466 2.42 14.28 -32.60
CA ASP A 466 2.85 14.93 -33.82
C ASP A 466 2.68 16.46 -33.68
N ARG A 467 2.83 17.16 -34.81
CA ARG A 467 2.71 18.63 -34.87
C ARG A 467 1.37 19.14 -34.34
N THR A 468 0.31 18.37 -34.49
CA THR A 468 -1.08 18.81 -34.28
C THR A 468 -1.83 18.00 -33.24
N ARG A 469 -1.37 16.80 -32.90
CA ARG A 469 -2.09 15.85 -32.04
C ARG A 469 -1.20 15.21 -31.00
N VAL A 470 -1.85 14.79 -29.92
CA VAL A 470 -1.32 13.84 -28.93
C VAL A 470 -2.20 12.60 -28.99
N TRP A 471 -1.58 11.45 -29.04
CA TRP A 471 -2.24 10.15 -29.12
C TRP A 471 -1.99 9.40 -27.83
N PHE A 472 -3.06 8.94 -27.20
CA PHE A 472 -3.00 8.16 -25.98
C PHE A 472 -3.52 6.76 -26.28
N GLN A 473 -2.80 5.75 -25.81
CA GLN A 473 -3.21 4.37 -25.86
C GLN A 473 -3.18 3.77 -24.47
N VAL A 474 -4.17 2.93 -24.20
CA VAL A 474 -4.24 2.05 -23.04
C VAL A 474 -4.47 0.63 -23.52
N ARG A 475 -3.81 -0.33 -22.88
CA ARG A 475 -3.97 -1.77 -23.08
C ARG A 475 -4.47 -2.39 -21.80
N THR A 476 -5.41 -3.32 -21.94
CA THR A 476 -5.98 -4.09 -20.83
C THR A 476 -5.49 -5.55 -20.81
N ALA A 477 -5.62 -6.25 -19.68
CA ALA A 477 -5.22 -7.66 -19.56
C ALA A 477 -6.07 -8.60 -20.43
N ALA A 478 -7.33 -8.25 -20.64
CA ALA A 478 -8.32 -8.96 -21.45
C ALA A 478 -8.97 -8.00 -22.45
N PRO A 479 -9.70 -8.48 -23.48
CA PRO A 479 -10.43 -7.59 -24.38
C PRO A 479 -11.32 -6.60 -23.61
N ILE A 480 -11.30 -5.34 -24.02
CA ILE A 480 -12.00 -4.25 -23.35
C ILE A 480 -13.50 -4.53 -23.37
N SER A 481 -14.13 -4.35 -22.21
CA SER A 481 -15.57 -4.53 -22.01
C SER A 481 -16.40 -3.59 -22.88
N ALA A 482 -17.68 -3.92 -23.06
CA ALA A 482 -18.59 -3.06 -23.80
C ALA A 482 -18.81 -1.72 -23.09
N ALA A 483 -18.82 -0.64 -23.86
CA ALA A 483 -18.98 0.73 -23.38
C ALA A 483 -20.46 1.03 -23.03
N LEU A 484 -20.98 0.39 -21.99
CA LEU A 484 -22.40 0.42 -21.63
C LEU A 484 -22.74 1.41 -20.50
N ASP A 485 -21.77 1.72 -19.65
CA ASP A 485 -21.98 2.52 -18.44
C ASP A 485 -21.19 3.84 -18.47
N HIS A 486 -21.47 4.70 -17.49
CA HIS A 486 -20.67 5.88 -17.18
C HIS A 486 -19.27 5.50 -16.65
N ASP A 487 -18.32 6.44 -16.71
CA ASP A 487 -16.93 6.30 -16.25
C ASP A 487 -16.16 5.13 -16.88
N TRP A 488 -16.51 4.76 -18.11
CA TRP A 488 -15.84 3.71 -18.86
C TRP A 488 -14.58 4.26 -19.55
N MET A 489 -13.41 3.70 -19.21
CA MET A 489 -12.12 4.01 -19.83
C MET A 489 -11.87 5.52 -20.01
N THR A 490 -11.80 6.25 -18.90
CA THR A 490 -11.60 7.70 -18.84
C THR A 490 -10.11 8.03 -18.79
N LEU A 491 -9.69 9.03 -19.57
CA LEU A 491 -8.34 9.61 -19.53
C LEU A 491 -8.40 10.97 -18.84
N LEU A 492 -7.58 11.16 -17.82
CA LEU A 492 -7.38 12.43 -17.12
C LEU A 492 -6.02 13.00 -17.47
N ILE A 493 -5.95 14.30 -17.76
CA ILE A 493 -4.73 15.00 -18.16
C ILE A 493 -4.58 16.29 -17.36
N ASP A 494 -3.42 16.41 -16.71
CA ASP A 494 -2.84 17.65 -16.22
C ASP A 494 -1.90 18.19 -17.33
N ALA A 495 -2.34 19.22 -18.03
CA ALA A 495 -1.68 19.67 -19.26
C ALA A 495 -0.60 20.73 -19.00
N ASP A 496 -0.65 21.41 -17.86
CA ASP A 496 0.32 22.43 -17.45
C ASP A 496 1.27 21.97 -16.33
N ARG A 497 0.99 20.82 -15.70
CA ARG A 497 1.68 20.24 -14.54
C ARG A 497 1.58 21.11 -13.30
N ASP A 498 0.45 21.80 -13.14
CA ASP A 498 0.15 22.62 -11.99
C ASP A 498 -1.05 22.04 -11.23
N HIS A 499 -0.77 21.43 -10.06
CA HIS A 499 -1.83 20.88 -9.22
C HIS A 499 -2.86 21.94 -8.74
N ALA A 500 -2.54 23.23 -8.86
CA ALA A 500 -3.48 24.30 -8.53
C ALA A 500 -4.53 24.57 -9.62
N THR A 501 -4.39 24.00 -10.82
CA THR A 501 -5.34 24.14 -11.93
C THR A 501 -6.17 22.88 -12.10
N GLY A 502 -7.45 23.05 -12.47
CA GLY A 502 -8.39 21.93 -12.59
C GLY A 502 -8.73 21.22 -11.26
N TRP A 503 -9.46 20.11 -11.36
CA TRP A 503 -9.80 19.28 -10.20
C TRP A 503 -8.62 18.38 -9.89
N GLU A 504 -8.01 18.53 -8.72
CA GLU A 504 -6.85 17.73 -8.28
C GLU A 504 -5.68 17.75 -9.29
N GLY A 505 -5.48 18.88 -9.98
CA GLY A 505 -4.50 19.07 -11.05
C GLY A 505 -4.98 18.73 -12.46
N TYR A 506 -6.12 18.06 -12.62
CA TYR A 506 -6.59 17.64 -13.95
C TYR A 506 -7.36 18.75 -14.67
N ASP A 507 -6.73 19.31 -15.70
CA ASP A 507 -7.33 20.27 -16.62
C ASP A 507 -8.41 19.65 -17.53
N TYR A 508 -8.20 18.39 -17.93
CA TYR A 508 -9.00 17.73 -18.95
C TYR A 508 -9.42 16.32 -18.56
N ALA A 509 -10.66 15.97 -18.89
CA ALA A 509 -11.18 14.61 -18.84
C ALA A 509 -11.66 14.21 -20.25
N ILE A 510 -11.29 13.02 -20.68
CA ILE A 510 -11.63 12.51 -22.00
C ILE A 510 -12.33 11.17 -21.84
N ASN A 511 -13.43 11.00 -22.60
CA ASN A 511 -14.25 9.80 -22.61
C ASN A 511 -15.02 9.50 -21.31
N ARG A 512 -15.03 10.42 -20.34
CA ARG A 512 -15.86 10.31 -19.12
C ARG A 512 -17.35 10.23 -19.44
N VAL A 513 -17.80 11.05 -20.40
CA VAL A 513 -19.13 10.95 -21.00
C VAL A 513 -19.02 10.16 -22.30
N ASN A 514 -19.41 8.89 -22.23
CA ASN A 514 -19.36 7.98 -23.36
C ASN A 514 -20.45 8.31 -24.39
N HIS A 515 -20.05 8.51 -25.64
CA HIS A 515 -20.94 8.51 -26.79
C HIS A 515 -20.67 7.23 -27.57
N ALA A 516 -21.62 6.29 -27.58
CA ALA A 516 -21.53 5.07 -28.38
C ALA A 516 -21.11 5.40 -29.82
N GLY A 517 -19.85 5.11 -30.18
CA GLY A 517 -19.29 5.63 -31.42
C GLY A 517 -17.77 5.49 -31.55
N LYS A 518 -17.22 6.25 -32.50
CA LYS A 518 -15.77 6.33 -32.81
C LYS A 518 -15.15 7.65 -32.36
N THR A 519 -15.81 8.34 -31.43
CA THR A 519 -15.37 9.62 -30.89
C THR A 519 -15.50 9.63 -29.37
N ALA A 520 -14.54 10.27 -28.71
CA ALA A 520 -14.56 10.59 -27.30
C ALA A 520 -14.88 12.08 -27.11
N ILE A 521 -15.66 12.41 -26.08
CA ILE A 521 -15.85 13.80 -25.67
C ILE A 521 -14.60 14.26 -24.92
N VAL A 522 -14.10 15.44 -25.29
CA VAL A 522 -13.05 16.15 -24.58
C VAL A 522 -13.71 17.21 -23.70
N GLU A 523 -13.53 17.08 -22.39
CA GLU A 523 -14.05 18.01 -21.40
C GLU A 523 -12.92 18.78 -20.74
N ARG A 524 -13.17 20.06 -20.43
CA ARG A 524 -12.27 20.90 -19.64
C ARG A 524 -12.86 21.11 -18.24
N CYS A 525 -12.01 21.06 -17.23
CA CYS A 525 -12.39 21.34 -15.86
C CYS A 525 -12.72 22.84 -15.66
N ARG A 526 -13.72 23.12 -14.81
CA ARG A 526 -14.18 24.46 -14.45
C ARG A 526 -13.85 24.76 -12.99
N GLY A 527 -12.57 25.04 -12.73
CA GLY A 527 -12.07 25.36 -11.40
C GLY A 527 -11.61 24.12 -10.62
N PRO A 528 -11.48 24.20 -9.29
CA PRO A 528 -10.93 23.12 -8.47
C PRO A 528 -11.90 21.97 -8.16
N GLY A 529 -13.19 22.12 -8.50
CA GLY A 529 -14.21 21.11 -8.22
C GLY A 529 -14.44 20.16 -9.39
N TRP A 530 -15.16 19.06 -9.13
CA TRP A 530 -15.56 18.06 -10.13
C TRP A 530 -16.64 18.60 -11.10
N VAL A 531 -16.27 19.58 -11.92
CA VAL A 531 -17.16 20.28 -12.85
C VAL A 531 -16.53 20.32 -14.23
N TRP A 532 -17.10 19.52 -15.13
CA TRP A 532 -16.56 19.30 -16.46
C TRP A 532 -17.45 19.94 -17.53
N GLN A 533 -16.83 20.55 -18.55
CA GLN A 533 -17.53 21.09 -19.71
C GLN A 533 -16.96 20.53 -21.00
N ALA A 534 -17.81 19.94 -21.84
CA ALA A 534 -17.47 19.54 -23.19
C ALA A 534 -16.97 20.74 -24.03
N ILE A 535 -15.79 20.60 -24.62
CA ILE A 535 -15.14 21.61 -25.46
C ILE A 535 -14.85 21.11 -26.89
N GLY A 536 -15.02 19.82 -27.15
CA GLY A 536 -14.83 19.23 -28.47
C GLY A 536 -14.88 17.71 -28.44
N GLU A 537 -14.52 17.11 -29.58
CA GLU A 537 -14.46 15.67 -29.76
C GLU A 537 -13.09 15.24 -30.27
N ALA A 538 -12.66 14.03 -29.91
CA ALA A 538 -11.46 13.39 -30.40
C ALA A 538 -11.80 12.02 -31.01
N PRO A 539 -11.14 11.58 -32.11
CA PRO A 539 -11.28 10.21 -32.61
C PRO A 539 -10.87 9.20 -31.55
N LEU A 540 -11.68 8.15 -31.39
CA LEU A 540 -11.50 7.03 -30.48
C LEU A 540 -11.63 5.72 -31.25
N SER A 541 -10.80 4.74 -30.92
CA SER A 541 -10.87 3.38 -31.48
C SER A 541 -10.63 2.35 -30.39
N VAL A 542 -11.38 1.26 -30.46
CA VAL A 542 -11.28 0.10 -29.56
C VAL A 542 -11.07 -1.13 -30.43
N LEU A 543 -9.97 -1.84 -30.21
CA LEU A 543 -9.65 -3.07 -30.93
C LEU A 543 -9.11 -4.12 -29.95
N GLY A 544 -9.97 -5.07 -29.58
CA GLY A 544 -9.61 -6.11 -28.62
C GLY A 544 -9.32 -5.50 -27.25
N ASP A 545 -8.09 -5.67 -26.79
CA ASP A 545 -7.52 -5.18 -25.53
C ASP A 545 -6.91 -3.76 -25.63
N HIS A 546 -7.04 -3.07 -26.77
CA HIS A 546 -6.46 -1.74 -26.97
C HIS A 546 -7.53 -0.67 -27.18
N LEU A 547 -7.41 0.45 -26.47
CA LEU A 547 -8.15 1.69 -26.73
C LEU A 547 -7.18 2.81 -27.07
N VAL A 548 -7.51 3.59 -28.10
CA VAL A 548 -6.71 4.71 -28.58
C VAL A 548 -7.58 5.96 -28.71
N VAL A 549 -7.06 7.11 -28.25
CA VAL A 549 -7.66 8.43 -28.47
C VAL A 549 -6.64 9.39 -29.07
N GLY A 550 -7.03 10.13 -30.12
CA GLY A 550 -6.19 11.11 -30.80
C GLY A 550 -6.65 12.55 -30.58
N VAL A 551 -6.11 13.25 -29.60
CA VAL A 551 -6.57 14.58 -29.18
C VAL A 551 -5.83 15.69 -29.92
N PRO A 552 -6.52 16.66 -30.56
CA PRO A 552 -5.88 17.86 -31.08
C PRO A 552 -5.19 18.66 -29.97
N ARG A 553 -3.94 19.07 -30.18
CA ARG A 553 -3.15 19.88 -29.23
C ARG A 553 -3.89 21.16 -28.82
N ALA A 554 -4.57 21.80 -29.79
CA ALA A 554 -5.35 23.00 -29.54
C ALA A 554 -6.51 22.79 -28.54
N LEU A 555 -7.13 21.60 -28.47
CA LEU A 555 -8.17 21.32 -27.46
C LEU A 555 -7.58 21.23 -26.05
N LEU A 556 -6.33 20.76 -25.94
CA LEU A 556 -5.58 20.68 -24.69
C LEU A 556 -4.85 21.97 -24.33
N GLY A 557 -5.07 23.07 -25.06
CA GLY A 557 -4.34 24.32 -24.86
C GLY A 557 -2.83 24.24 -25.16
N LEU A 558 -2.39 23.15 -25.80
CA LEU A 558 -1.00 22.88 -26.11
C LEU A 558 -0.60 23.56 -27.43
N GLN A 559 0.61 24.11 -27.47
CA GLN A 559 1.19 24.67 -28.69
C GLN A 559 1.44 23.58 -29.74
N GLU A 560 1.15 23.86 -31.01
CA GLU A 560 1.53 23.00 -32.12
C GLU A 560 3.05 22.99 -32.31
N GLY A 561 3.61 21.85 -32.72
CA GLY A 561 5.04 21.72 -32.99
C GLY A 561 5.59 20.32 -32.82
N GLU A 562 6.89 20.17 -33.12
CA GLU A 562 7.60 18.89 -33.06
C GLU A 562 8.24 18.61 -31.70
N VAL A 563 8.04 19.51 -30.72
CA VAL A 563 8.47 19.27 -29.35
C VAL A 563 7.37 18.50 -28.62
N ALA A 564 7.78 17.45 -27.90
CA ALA A 564 6.90 16.69 -27.02
C ALA A 564 6.21 17.64 -26.03
N PRO A 565 4.88 17.56 -25.88
CA PRO A 565 4.21 18.26 -24.79
C PRO A 565 4.69 17.70 -23.45
N ALA A 566 4.77 18.57 -22.44
CA ALA A 566 5.08 18.16 -21.08
C ALA A 566 3.78 18.13 -20.29
N LEU A 567 3.29 16.94 -19.96
CA LEU A 567 2.01 16.70 -19.31
C LEU A 567 2.12 15.54 -18.33
N ASP A 568 1.22 15.52 -17.36
CA ASP A 568 1.01 14.39 -16.47
C ASP A 568 -0.39 13.80 -16.76
N PHE A 569 -0.54 12.48 -16.69
CA PHE A 569 -1.80 11.83 -17.08
C PHE A 569 -2.01 10.49 -16.38
N LYS A 570 -3.25 10.03 -16.41
CA LYS A 570 -3.65 8.68 -16.00
C LYS A 570 -4.90 8.19 -16.71
N TRP A 571 -5.09 6.88 -16.69
CA TRP A 571 -6.32 6.23 -17.10
C TRP A 571 -7.08 5.70 -15.89
N CYS A 572 -8.40 5.68 -15.97
CA CYS A 572 -9.25 5.05 -14.97
C CYS A 572 -10.48 4.42 -15.61
N ASP A 573 -10.96 3.33 -15.04
CA ASP A 573 -12.20 2.66 -15.40
C ASP A 573 -13.03 2.47 -14.14
N HIS A 574 -14.21 3.10 -14.06
CA HIS A 574 -15.14 3.06 -12.93
C HIS A 574 -14.67 3.69 -11.60
N ALA A 575 -13.69 4.59 -11.63
CA ALA A 575 -13.10 5.16 -10.40
C ALA A 575 -13.38 6.66 -10.17
N THR A 576 -14.29 7.27 -10.94
CA THR A 576 -14.50 8.74 -10.94
C THR A 576 -15.93 9.18 -10.61
N GLY A 577 -16.85 8.25 -10.36
CA GLY A 577 -18.29 8.54 -10.34
C GLY A 577 -18.74 9.51 -9.26
N SER A 578 -18.06 9.54 -8.11
CA SER A 578 -18.40 10.46 -7.01
C SER A 578 -17.77 11.85 -7.13
N GLY A 579 -16.67 11.97 -7.88
CA GLY A 579 -15.83 13.17 -7.90
C GLY A 579 -14.89 13.31 -6.70
N GLU A 580 -14.73 12.26 -5.88
CA GLU A 580 -13.77 12.18 -4.79
C GLU A 580 -12.48 11.50 -5.24
N ILE A 581 -11.34 12.13 -4.99
CA ILE A 581 -10.02 11.62 -5.41
C ILE A 581 -9.64 10.27 -4.80
N MET A 582 -10.16 9.99 -3.60
CA MET A 582 -9.90 8.74 -2.88
C MET A 582 -10.55 7.52 -3.54
N ASP A 583 -11.51 7.71 -4.45
CA ASP A 583 -12.12 6.63 -5.22
C ASP A 583 -11.08 5.91 -6.10
N PHE A 584 -9.98 6.57 -6.44
CA PHE A 584 -8.85 5.97 -7.16
C PHE A 584 -8.15 4.83 -6.41
N LEU A 585 -8.49 4.61 -5.14
CA LEU A 585 -7.99 3.48 -4.35
C LEU A 585 -9.08 2.45 -4.04
N THR A 586 -10.36 2.79 -4.20
CA THR A 586 -11.47 1.96 -3.71
C THR A 586 -12.34 1.35 -4.81
N HIS A 587 -12.38 1.95 -5.99
CA HIS A 587 -13.27 1.51 -7.06
C HIS A 587 -12.52 1.29 -8.38
N GLY A 588 -13.02 0.34 -9.16
CA GLY A 588 -12.60 0.12 -10.52
C GLY A 588 -11.13 -0.19 -10.64
N ASP A 589 -10.50 0.44 -11.62
CA ASP A 589 -9.06 0.38 -11.84
C ASP A 589 -8.51 1.74 -12.29
N VAL A 590 -7.29 2.07 -11.85
CA VAL A 590 -6.63 3.37 -12.08
C VAL A 590 -5.14 3.18 -12.32
N ALA A 591 -4.70 3.55 -13.53
CA ALA A 591 -3.32 3.44 -13.98
C ALA A 591 -2.66 4.83 -14.09
N PRO A 592 -1.77 5.25 -13.17
CA PRO A 592 -1.32 4.52 -11.97
C PRO A 592 -2.19 4.80 -10.73
N ASN A 593 -2.06 3.96 -9.70
CA ASN A 593 -2.89 3.95 -8.49
C ASN A 593 -2.95 5.31 -7.73
N GLY A 594 -4.07 5.57 -7.04
CA GLY A 594 -4.22 6.72 -6.14
C GLY A 594 -4.00 8.07 -6.83
N ARG A 595 -3.29 9.00 -6.19
CA ARG A 595 -2.92 10.32 -6.77
C ARG A 595 -1.69 10.27 -7.69
N PHE A 596 -1.06 9.12 -7.89
CA PHE A 596 0.08 9.04 -8.80
C PHE A 596 -0.32 9.34 -10.23
N ASN A 597 0.58 9.91 -11.02
CA ASN A 597 0.42 10.15 -12.43
C ASN A 597 1.67 9.69 -13.20
N TYR A 598 1.45 9.31 -14.45
CA TYR A 598 2.53 9.14 -15.41
C TYR A 598 2.96 10.51 -15.94
N ARG A 599 4.27 10.74 -16.03
CA ARG A 599 4.83 11.95 -16.62
C ARG A 599 5.29 11.67 -18.05
N PHE A 600 4.78 12.46 -18.99
CA PHE A 600 5.22 12.45 -20.38
C PHE A 600 5.82 13.80 -20.76
N GLY A 601 6.99 13.79 -21.41
CA GLY A 601 7.59 15.02 -21.89
C GLY A 601 9.05 14.88 -22.33
N PRO A 602 9.66 15.99 -22.77
CA PRO A 602 11.06 16.00 -23.14
C PRO A 602 11.96 15.71 -21.93
N GLY A 603 13.14 15.13 -22.19
CA GLY A 603 14.16 14.97 -21.16
C GLY A 603 14.61 16.34 -20.68
N ARG A 604 14.66 16.50 -19.35
CA ARG A 604 15.17 17.72 -18.71
C ARG A 604 16.69 17.77 -18.73
#